data_AF-A0A3P6RHB9-F1
#
_entry.id   AF-A0A3P6RHB9-F1
#
_cell.length_a   1.000
_cell.length_b   1.000
_cell.length_c   1.000
_cell.angle_alpha   90.00
_cell.angle_beta   90.00
_cell.angle_gamma   90.00
#
_symmetry.space_group_name_H-M   'P 1'
#
loop_
_entity.id
_entity.type
_entity.pdbx_description
1 polymer ?
#
loop_
_entity_poly.entity_id
_entity_poly.type
_entity_poly.pdbx_seq_one_letter_code
_entity_poly.pdbx_strand_id
1 'polypeptide(L)'
;MRGKDNVKDRDVAIKVEPIADRNDKQNDPRRLVLEQNVLIAIRKKPYLPLIFASGKTIKGYPFIVMQMLGKNLTDLRKRRDEKRFTASTAFRVAEQIEITLSKLPWAKSSPREMLRMKENMSIEEICNEMPEPFIECYKYINELKSNQFPEHIKMHNYLNQCRPSNTKTDDPYDWEIENFYDY
;
A
#
# COMPACT_ATOMS: atom_id res chain seq x y z
N MET A 1 16.62 0.17 -4.47
CA MET A 1 17.66 -0.78 -4.92
C MET A 1 17.79 -1.88 -3.88
N ARG A 2 18.15 -3.11 -4.26
CA ARG A 2 18.53 -4.17 -3.32
C ARG A 2 20.00 -3.96 -2.92
N GLY A 3 20.33 -4.19 -1.67
CA GLY A 3 21.69 -4.19 -1.14
C GLY A 3 21.89 -5.29 -0.11
N LYS A 4 23.12 -5.42 0.40
CA LYS A 4 23.48 -6.40 1.44
C LYS A 4 24.09 -5.69 2.65
N ASP A 5 23.55 -5.97 3.83
CA ASP A 5 24.13 -5.59 5.12
C ASP A 5 25.12 -6.69 5.52
N ASN A 6 26.41 -6.45 5.29
CA ASN A 6 27.47 -7.43 5.53
C ASN A 6 27.73 -7.68 7.03
N VAL A 7 27.31 -6.77 7.91
CA VAL A 7 27.52 -6.89 9.36
C VAL A 7 26.47 -7.83 9.97
N LYS A 8 25.25 -7.78 9.46
CA LYS A 8 24.13 -8.63 9.91
C LYS A 8 23.78 -9.76 8.96
N ASP A 9 24.57 -9.93 7.89
CA ASP A 9 24.39 -10.89 6.79
C ASP A 9 22.93 -11.01 6.32
N ARG A 10 22.36 -9.88 5.86
CA ARG A 10 20.97 -9.83 5.40
C ARG A 10 20.79 -8.94 4.18
N ASP A 11 19.80 -9.26 3.37
CA ASP A 11 19.33 -8.38 2.29
C ASP A 11 18.60 -7.15 2.84
N VAL A 12 18.80 -6.01 2.17
CA VAL A 12 18.19 -4.73 2.52
C VAL A 12 17.66 -4.01 1.28
N ALA A 13 16.65 -3.18 1.49
CA ALA A 13 16.22 -2.19 0.51
C ALA A 13 16.94 -0.86 0.78
N ILE A 14 17.58 -0.29 -0.24
CA ILE A 14 18.26 1.01 -0.18
C ILE A 14 17.52 1.96 -1.12
N LYS A 15 17.00 3.05 -0.56
CA LYS A 15 16.42 4.16 -1.31
C LYS A 15 17.41 5.31 -1.29
N VAL A 16 17.74 5.84 -2.47
CA VAL A 16 18.68 6.96 -2.65
C VAL A 16 17.96 8.01 -3.48
N GLU A 17 17.99 9.26 -3.05
CA GLU A 17 17.40 10.38 -3.81
C GLU A 17 18.51 11.24 -4.43
N PRO A 18 18.28 11.84 -5.60
CA PRO A 18 19.21 12.78 -6.19
C PRO A 18 19.38 14.02 -5.31
N ILE A 19 20.54 14.68 -5.43
CA ILE A 19 20.72 16.00 -4.84
C ILE A 19 19.93 16.98 -5.69
N ALA A 20 18.84 17.50 -5.12
CA ALA A 20 18.01 18.48 -5.77
C ALA A 20 18.30 19.88 -5.24
N ASP A 21 18.30 20.86 -6.15
CA ASP A 21 18.25 22.27 -5.78
C ASP A 21 16.93 22.54 -5.03
N ARG A 22 16.93 23.47 -4.07
CA ARG A 22 15.70 23.91 -3.39
C ARG A 22 14.65 24.44 -4.36
N ASN A 23 15.06 24.89 -5.55
CA ASN A 23 14.16 25.35 -6.61
C ASN A 23 13.65 24.23 -7.54
N ASP A 24 14.16 23.00 -7.41
CA ASP A 24 13.64 21.83 -8.14
C ASP A 24 12.28 21.42 -7.56
N LYS A 25 11.21 21.84 -8.25
CA LYS A 25 9.83 21.51 -7.86
C LYS A 25 9.51 20.02 -8.00
N GLN A 26 10.31 19.27 -8.77
CA GLN A 26 10.05 17.86 -9.06
C GLN A 26 10.66 16.95 -7.98
N ASN A 27 11.86 17.32 -7.50
CA ASN A 27 12.59 16.58 -6.48
C ASN A 27 12.77 17.42 -5.20
N ASP A 28 11.76 17.51 -4.35
CA ASP A 28 11.92 18.24 -3.08
C ASP A 28 12.82 17.44 -2.11
N PRO A 29 14.01 17.94 -1.72
CA PRO A 29 14.95 17.23 -0.85
C PRO A 29 14.38 16.95 0.56
N ARG A 30 13.28 17.60 0.94
CA ARG A 30 12.60 17.37 2.23
C ARG A 30 11.76 16.09 2.25
N ARG A 31 11.45 15.49 1.09
CA ARG A 31 10.62 14.28 1.01
C ARG A 31 11.25 13.10 1.74
N LEU A 32 12.54 12.86 1.55
CA LEU A 32 13.23 11.74 2.21
C LEU A 32 13.36 11.97 3.72
N VAL A 33 13.49 13.22 4.16
CA VAL A 33 13.50 13.58 5.59
C VAL A 33 12.12 13.32 6.22
N LEU A 34 11.04 13.70 5.54
CA LEU A 34 9.68 13.40 5.99
C LEU A 34 9.45 11.88 6.08
N GLU A 35 9.85 11.14 5.05
CA GLU A 35 9.76 9.67 5.03
C GLU A 35 10.54 9.03 6.17
N GLN A 36 11.78 9.49 6.42
CA GLN A 36 12.57 9.06 7.57
C GLN A 36 11.84 9.33 8.89
N ASN A 37 11.29 10.53 9.08
CA ASN A 37 10.59 10.90 10.31
C ASN A 37 9.35 10.03 10.55
N VAL A 38 8.57 9.78 9.49
CA VAL A 38 7.40 8.90 9.55
C VAL A 38 7.83 7.47 9.90
N LEU A 39 8.83 6.91 9.21
CA LEU A 39 9.33 5.55 9.46
C LEU A 39 9.90 5.38 10.88
N ILE A 40 10.54 6.41 11.43
CA ILE A 40 11.02 6.40 12.82
C ILE A 40 9.83 6.45 13.79
N ALA A 41 8.84 7.30 13.56
CA ALA A 41 7.67 7.47 14.43
C ALA A 41 6.80 6.21 14.50
N ILE A 42 6.68 5.48 13.39
CA ILE A 42 5.87 4.25 13.31
C ILE A 42 6.71 2.96 13.52
N ARG A 43 7.98 3.09 13.91
CA ARG A 43 8.89 1.95 14.06
C ARG A 43 8.31 0.91 15.04
N LYS A 44 8.43 -0.37 14.68
CA LYS A 44 7.92 -1.54 15.44
C LYS A 44 6.40 -1.74 15.41
N LYS A 45 5.65 -0.91 14.67
CA LYS A 45 4.26 -1.25 14.34
C LYS A 45 4.26 -2.46 13.39
N PRO A 46 3.31 -3.40 13.53
CA PRO A 46 3.18 -4.51 12.60
C PRO A 46 2.91 -4.00 11.19
N TYR A 47 3.22 -4.81 10.18
CA TYR A 47 2.98 -4.54 8.75
C TYR A 47 3.80 -3.39 8.13
N LEU A 48 4.65 -2.72 8.90
CA LEU A 48 5.47 -1.61 8.42
C LEU A 48 6.96 -1.99 8.37
N PRO A 49 7.69 -1.56 7.33
CA PRO A 49 9.10 -1.91 7.17
C PRO A 49 9.96 -1.27 8.25
N LEU A 50 10.93 -2.03 8.76
CA LEU A 50 11.90 -1.51 9.71
C LEU A 50 12.96 -0.65 9.00
N ILE A 51 13.15 0.57 9.50
CA ILE A 51 14.32 1.38 9.13
C ILE A 51 15.56 0.88 9.89
N PHE A 52 16.65 0.64 9.14
CA PHE A 52 17.93 0.19 9.70
C PHE A 52 18.94 1.33 9.80
N ALA A 53 19.02 2.19 8.78
CA ALA A 53 19.93 3.33 8.76
C ALA A 53 19.43 4.41 7.80
N SER A 54 19.97 5.61 7.95
CA SER A 54 19.79 6.73 7.03
C SER A 54 21.01 7.64 7.08
N GLY A 55 21.31 8.34 6.00
CA GLY A 55 22.46 9.23 5.95
C GLY A 55 22.66 9.88 4.60
N LYS A 56 23.89 10.31 4.33
CA LYS A 56 24.32 10.81 3.02
C LYS A 56 25.54 10.02 2.56
N THR A 57 25.58 9.72 1.27
CA THR A 57 26.78 9.13 0.65
C THR A 57 27.94 10.14 0.66
N ILE A 58 29.14 9.68 0.32
CA ILE A 58 30.32 10.56 0.20
C ILE A 58 30.14 11.67 -0.86
N LYS A 59 29.30 11.43 -1.88
CA LYS A 59 28.94 12.41 -2.90
C LYS A 59 27.75 13.30 -2.50
N GLY A 60 27.24 13.15 -1.27
CA GLY A 60 26.16 13.97 -0.71
C GLY A 60 24.73 13.46 -0.96
N TYR A 61 24.54 12.39 -1.73
CA TYR A 61 23.20 11.82 -1.98
C TYR A 61 22.57 11.27 -0.70
N PRO A 62 21.38 11.74 -0.29
CA PRO A 62 20.69 11.22 0.88
C PRO A 62 20.12 9.82 0.61
N PHE A 63 20.15 8.97 1.64
CA PHE A 63 19.68 7.59 1.53
C PHE A 63 18.97 7.10 2.80
N ILE A 64 18.11 6.09 2.62
CA ILE A 64 17.51 5.28 3.68
C ILE A 64 17.80 3.80 3.37
N VAL A 65 18.20 3.06 4.39
CA VAL A 65 18.32 1.59 4.38
C VAL A 65 17.22 1.02 5.26
N MET A 66 16.41 0.13 4.69
CA MET A 66 15.26 -0.47 5.35
C MET A 66 15.16 -1.98 5.07
N GLN A 67 14.29 -2.66 5.80
CA GLN A 67 13.95 -4.06 5.61
C GLN A 67 13.60 -4.35 4.15
N MET A 68 14.20 -5.41 3.59
CA MET A 68 13.79 -5.91 2.29
C MET A 68 12.44 -6.62 2.42
N LEU A 69 11.46 -6.22 1.61
CA LEU A 69 10.15 -6.85 1.52
C LEU A 69 10.06 -7.73 0.27
N GLY A 70 9.02 -8.56 0.21
CA GLY A 70 8.72 -9.39 -0.95
C GLY A 70 8.20 -8.62 -2.17
N LYS A 71 7.70 -9.39 -3.15
CA LYS A 71 7.05 -8.84 -4.36
C LYS A 71 5.87 -7.95 -3.94
N ASN A 72 5.72 -6.78 -4.57
CA ASN A 72 4.58 -5.91 -4.29
C ASN A 72 3.29 -6.49 -4.89
N LEU A 73 2.14 -6.06 -4.36
CA LEU A 73 0.82 -6.57 -4.76
C LEU A 73 0.48 -6.30 -6.23
N THR A 74 1.02 -5.23 -6.83
CA THR A 74 0.80 -4.97 -8.25
C THR A 74 1.45 -6.06 -9.10
N ASP A 75 2.67 -6.48 -8.75
CA ASP A 75 3.37 -7.54 -9.47
C ASP A 75 2.71 -8.90 -9.25
N LEU A 76 2.31 -9.21 -8.01
CA LEU A 76 1.57 -10.45 -7.70
C LEU A 76 0.24 -10.52 -8.47
N ARG A 77 -0.55 -9.44 -8.44
CA ARG A 77 -1.80 -9.35 -9.20
C ARG A 77 -1.59 -9.44 -10.71
N LYS A 78 -0.52 -8.85 -11.25
CA LYS A 78 -0.19 -8.93 -12.68
C LYS A 78 0.22 -10.33 -13.11
N ARG A 79 0.68 -11.20 -12.20
CA ARG A 79 1.04 -12.59 -12.52
C ARG A 79 -0.18 -13.48 -12.72
N ARG A 80 -1.27 -13.26 -11.97
CA ARG A 80 -2.56 -13.94 -12.14
C ARG A 80 -3.09 -13.84 -13.57
N ASP A 81 -3.74 -14.88 -14.08
CA ASP A 81 -4.29 -14.90 -15.44
C ASP A 81 -5.33 -13.80 -15.64
N GLU A 82 -6.32 -13.74 -14.74
CA GLU A 82 -7.40 -12.75 -14.78
C GLU A 82 -6.97 -11.34 -14.30
N LYS A 83 -5.70 -11.17 -13.91
CA LYS A 83 -5.15 -9.91 -13.36
C LYS A 83 -5.95 -9.35 -12.17
N ARG A 84 -6.62 -10.23 -11.44
CA ARG A 84 -7.38 -9.99 -10.21
C ARG A 84 -7.08 -11.10 -9.20
N PHE A 85 -7.22 -10.77 -7.92
CA PHE A 85 -7.16 -11.76 -6.85
C PHE A 85 -8.54 -12.41 -6.66
N THR A 86 -8.58 -13.63 -6.10
CA THR A 86 -9.81 -14.24 -5.60
C THR A 86 -10.40 -13.39 -4.47
N ALA A 87 -11.69 -13.56 -4.17
CA ALA A 87 -12.34 -12.86 -3.08
C ALA A 87 -11.66 -13.11 -1.71
N SER A 88 -11.20 -14.34 -1.44
CA SER A 88 -10.47 -14.68 -0.20
C SER A 88 -9.15 -13.92 -0.08
N THR A 89 -8.30 -13.98 -1.12
CA THR A 89 -7.04 -13.23 -1.14
C THR A 89 -7.28 -11.73 -1.09
N ALA A 90 -8.22 -11.22 -1.90
CA ALA A 90 -8.56 -9.80 -1.93
C ALA A 90 -9.06 -9.31 -0.57
N PHE A 91 -9.89 -10.10 0.12
CA PHE A 91 -10.40 -9.78 1.45
C PHE A 91 -9.28 -9.77 2.50
N ARG A 92 -8.46 -10.81 2.58
CA ARG A 92 -7.38 -10.92 3.58
C ARG A 92 -6.26 -9.91 3.33
N VAL A 93 -5.99 -9.61 2.06
CA VAL A 93 -5.16 -8.47 1.67
C VAL A 93 -5.85 -7.17 2.07
N ALA A 94 -7.14 -6.99 1.81
CA ALA A 94 -7.93 -5.82 2.23
C ALA A 94 -8.05 -5.66 3.74
N GLU A 95 -7.99 -6.72 4.53
CA GLU A 95 -7.94 -6.66 6.00
C GLU A 95 -6.56 -6.15 6.45
N GLN A 96 -5.48 -6.60 5.81
CA GLN A 96 -4.14 -6.02 6.00
C GLN A 96 -4.01 -4.61 5.41
N ILE A 97 -4.80 -4.27 4.39
CA ILE A 97 -4.82 -3.01 3.63
C ILE A 97 -5.94 -2.07 4.08
N GLU A 98 -6.82 -2.47 4.97
CA GLU A 98 -7.62 -1.54 5.77
C GLU A 98 -6.67 -0.67 6.62
N ILE A 99 -5.40 -1.11 6.72
CA ILE A 99 -4.26 -0.33 7.16
C ILE A 99 -3.54 0.42 6.00
N THR A 100 -3.76 0.15 4.68
CA THR A 100 -3.03 0.79 3.53
C THR A 100 -3.62 0.81 2.06
N LEU A 101 -4.94 0.73 1.78
CA LEU A 101 -5.64 0.98 0.47
C LEU A 101 -5.50 0.03 -0.78
N SER A 102 -6.65 -0.24 -1.45
CA SER A 102 -6.83 -1.14 -2.62
C SER A 102 -7.03 -0.41 -3.97
N LYS A 103 -7.16 -1.20 -5.07
CA LYS A 103 -7.06 -0.76 -6.49
C LYS A 103 -8.33 -0.07 -7.01
N LEU A 104 -8.13 0.94 -7.85
CA LEU A 104 -9.18 1.88 -8.24
C LEU A 104 -9.41 1.93 -9.77
N PRO A 105 -10.61 2.31 -10.24
CA PRO A 105 -10.96 2.39 -11.67
C PRO A 105 -10.01 3.24 -12.52
N TRP A 106 -9.42 4.27 -11.92
CA TRP A 106 -8.46 5.19 -12.56
C TRP A 106 -7.00 4.72 -12.54
N ALA A 107 -6.72 3.46 -12.18
CA ALA A 107 -5.34 2.96 -12.00
C ALA A 107 -4.43 3.07 -13.24
N LYS A 108 -4.98 3.29 -14.44
CA LYS A 108 -4.23 3.49 -15.70
C LYS A 108 -4.47 4.86 -16.34
N SER A 109 -5.19 5.75 -15.66
CA SER A 109 -5.60 7.04 -16.21
C SER A 109 -4.53 8.10 -15.97
N SER A 110 -4.49 9.14 -16.82
CA SER A 110 -3.67 10.33 -16.55
C SER A 110 -4.16 11.04 -15.27
N PRO A 111 -3.34 11.85 -14.58
CA PRO A 111 -3.77 12.54 -13.36
C PRO A 111 -5.05 13.39 -13.54
N ARG A 112 -5.20 14.07 -14.68
CA ARG A 112 -6.41 14.86 -14.99
C ARG A 112 -7.63 13.96 -15.16
N GLU A 113 -7.48 12.89 -15.92
CA GLU A 113 -8.58 11.95 -16.14
C GLU A 113 -8.94 11.18 -14.86
N MET A 114 -7.94 10.86 -14.03
CA MET A 114 -8.14 10.29 -12.70
C MET A 114 -9.00 11.19 -11.81
N LEU A 115 -8.71 12.51 -11.77
CA LEU A 115 -9.52 13.47 -11.00
C LEU A 115 -10.95 13.51 -11.51
N ARG A 116 -11.13 13.63 -12.83
CA ARG A 116 -12.44 13.62 -13.46
C ARG A 116 -13.21 12.32 -13.16
N MET A 117 -12.56 11.17 -13.22
CA MET A 117 -13.17 9.89 -12.87
C MET A 117 -13.57 9.84 -11.39
N LYS A 118 -12.71 10.31 -10.48
CA LYS A 118 -13.03 10.37 -9.05
C LYS A 118 -14.21 11.30 -8.73
N GLU A 119 -14.35 12.41 -9.46
CA GLU A 119 -15.41 13.39 -9.24
C GLU A 119 -16.76 12.93 -9.77
N ASN A 120 -16.79 12.17 -10.86
CA ASN A 120 -18.04 11.86 -11.57
C ASN A 120 -18.55 10.43 -11.39
N MET A 121 -17.73 9.51 -10.87
CA MET A 121 -18.12 8.12 -10.75
C MET A 121 -19.05 7.91 -9.57
N SER A 122 -20.16 7.21 -9.81
CA SER A 122 -21.15 6.96 -8.78
C SER A 122 -20.68 5.89 -7.79
N ILE A 123 -21.30 5.82 -6.61
CA ILE A 123 -21.01 4.77 -5.63
C ILE A 123 -21.36 3.39 -6.19
N GLU A 124 -22.45 3.28 -6.96
CA GLU A 124 -22.86 2.05 -7.64
C GLU A 124 -21.81 1.61 -8.65
N GLU A 125 -21.21 2.55 -9.38
CA GLU A 125 -20.13 2.25 -10.34
C GLU A 125 -18.82 1.85 -9.63
N ILE A 126 -18.45 2.52 -8.53
CA ILE A 126 -17.23 2.21 -7.76
C ILE A 126 -17.37 0.89 -7.00
N CYS A 127 -18.57 0.59 -6.49
CA CYS A 127 -18.83 -0.52 -5.57
C CYS A 127 -19.69 -1.65 -6.18
N ASN A 128 -19.81 -1.74 -7.51
CA ASN A 128 -20.75 -2.62 -8.21
C ASN A 128 -20.68 -4.12 -7.83
N GLU A 129 -19.53 -4.59 -7.33
CA GLU A 129 -19.32 -5.99 -6.90
C GLU A 129 -19.04 -6.11 -5.40
N MET A 130 -19.19 -5.02 -4.65
CA MET A 130 -18.84 -4.97 -3.25
C MET A 130 -20.04 -5.33 -2.37
N PRO A 131 -19.84 -6.06 -1.25
CA PRO A 131 -20.91 -6.32 -0.29
C PRO A 131 -21.54 -5.04 0.24
N GLU A 132 -22.81 -5.09 0.61
CA GLU A 132 -23.54 -3.94 1.17
C GLU A 132 -22.83 -3.27 2.37
N PRO A 133 -22.20 -4.02 3.32
CA PRO A 133 -21.41 -3.40 4.37
C PRO A 133 -20.23 -2.55 3.86
N PHE A 134 -19.62 -2.91 2.72
CA PHE A 134 -18.56 -2.10 2.10
C PHE A 134 -19.10 -0.77 1.56
N ILE A 135 -20.29 -0.80 0.95
CA ILE A 135 -20.99 0.38 0.45
C ILE A 135 -21.29 1.33 1.61
N GLU A 136 -21.75 0.80 2.74
CA GLU A 136 -22.00 1.59 3.96
C GLU A 136 -20.70 2.18 4.55
N CYS A 137 -19.59 1.43 4.52
CA CYS A 137 -18.28 1.96 4.90
C CYS A 137 -17.85 3.12 3.98
N TYR A 138 -18.06 3.00 2.67
CA TYR A 138 -17.72 4.04 1.70
C TYR A 138 -18.55 5.32 1.92
N LYS A 139 -19.87 5.19 2.13
CA LYS A 139 -20.75 6.33 2.48
C LYS A 139 -20.26 7.03 3.75
N TYR A 140 -19.97 6.27 4.79
CA TYR A 140 -19.43 6.80 6.03
C TYR A 140 -18.16 7.62 5.82
N ILE A 141 -17.19 7.09 5.04
CA ILE A 141 -15.93 7.80 4.75
C ILE A 141 -16.19 9.10 3.99
N ASN A 142 -17.11 9.12 3.03
CA ASN A 142 -17.43 10.32 2.25
C ASN A 142 -18.17 11.40 3.04
N GLU A 143 -18.83 11.04 4.13
CA GLU A 143 -19.49 11.99 5.03
C GLU A 143 -18.53 12.65 6.04
N LEU A 144 -17.30 12.12 6.18
CA LEU A 144 -16.32 12.67 7.11
C LEU A 144 -15.87 14.08 6.70
N LYS A 145 -15.86 14.98 7.68
CA LYS A 145 -15.29 16.33 7.53
C LYS A 145 -13.79 16.30 7.76
N SER A 146 -13.07 17.27 7.18
CA SER A 146 -11.61 17.40 7.33
C SER A 146 -11.13 17.59 8.77
N ASN A 147 -12.02 18.01 9.68
CA ASN A 147 -11.76 18.21 11.10
C ASN A 147 -12.29 17.09 12.00
N GLN A 148 -12.76 15.97 11.44
CA GLN A 148 -13.33 14.85 12.17
C GLN A 148 -12.38 13.65 12.14
N PHE A 149 -12.18 13.01 13.29
CA PHE A 149 -11.45 11.75 13.36
C PHE A 149 -12.36 10.59 12.91
N PRO A 150 -11.89 9.70 12.01
CA PRO A 150 -12.63 8.51 11.62
C PRO A 150 -12.81 7.53 12.80
N GLU A 151 -13.98 6.92 12.90
CA GLU A 151 -14.27 5.85 13.86
C GLU A 151 -13.73 4.53 13.32
N HIS A 152 -12.46 4.24 13.60
CA HIS A 152 -11.77 3.04 13.10
C HIS A 152 -12.47 1.72 13.44
N ILE A 153 -13.11 1.62 14.60
CA ILE A 153 -13.89 0.42 15.00
C ILE A 153 -15.08 0.21 14.07
N LYS A 154 -15.76 1.30 13.66
CA LYS A 154 -16.92 1.24 12.79
C LYS A 154 -16.53 0.74 11.39
N MET A 155 -15.45 1.28 10.82
CA MET A 155 -14.90 0.84 9.54
C MET A 155 -14.51 -0.64 9.56
N HIS A 156 -13.83 -1.07 10.63
CA HIS A 156 -13.45 -2.46 10.81
C HIS A 156 -14.65 -3.41 10.89
N ASN A 157 -15.73 -2.99 11.56
CA ASN A 157 -16.95 -3.78 11.62
C ASN A 157 -17.62 -3.94 10.26
N TYR A 158 -17.62 -2.90 9.42
CA TYR A 158 -18.13 -3.02 8.04
C TYR A 158 -17.28 -3.99 7.22
N LEU A 159 -15.95 -3.86 7.30
CA LEU A 159 -15.06 -4.72 6.53
C LEU A 159 -15.12 -6.17 7.01
N ASN A 160 -15.19 -6.44 8.31
CA ASN A 160 -15.42 -7.80 8.81
C ASN A 160 -16.71 -8.44 8.27
N GLN A 161 -17.78 -7.65 8.09
CA GLN A 161 -19.04 -8.14 7.51
C GLN A 161 -18.95 -8.42 6.00
N CYS A 162 -17.90 -7.93 5.31
CA CYS A 162 -17.64 -8.25 3.91
C CYS A 162 -16.92 -9.60 3.72
N ARG A 163 -16.58 -10.31 4.82
CA ARG A 163 -15.82 -11.55 4.76
C ARG A 163 -16.61 -12.64 4.01
N PRO A 164 -16.07 -13.20 2.91
CA PRO A 164 -16.72 -14.31 2.24
C PRO A 164 -16.86 -15.53 3.17
N SER A 165 -18.02 -16.19 3.15
CA SER A 165 -18.36 -17.28 4.09
C SER A 165 -17.43 -18.50 4.04
N ASN A 166 -16.71 -18.68 2.94
CA ASN A 166 -15.74 -19.76 2.72
C ASN A 166 -14.28 -19.35 3.02
N THR A 167 -14.03 -18.15 3.53
CA THR A 167 -12.66 -17.64 3.78
C THR A 167 -12.20 -17.90 5.21
N LYS A 168 -11.09 -18.64 5.37
CA LYS A 168 -10.40 -18.83 6.65
C LYS A 168 -9.20 -17.89 6.77
N THR A 169 -8.75 -17.65 7.99
CA THR A 169 -7.62 -16.75 8.26
C THR A 169 -6.29 -17.31 7.74
N ASP A 170 -6.19 -18.63 7.69
CA ASP A 170 -5.03 -19.44 7.30
C ASP A 170 -5.13 -20.02 5.89
N ASP A 171 -6.11 -19.58 5.09
CA ASP A 171 -6.18 -19.95 3.69
C ASP A 171 -4.84 -19.60 2.99
N PRO A 172 -4.38 -20.38 2.00
CA PRO A 172 -3.25 -19.94 1.20
C PRO A 172 -3.66 -18.72 0.35
N TYR A 173 -2.77 -17.75 0.20
CA TYR A 173 -2.95 -16.66 -0.76
C TYR A 173 -2.85 -17.18 -2.19
N ASP A 174 -3.45 -16.47 -3.14
CA ASP A 174 -3.47 -16.84 -4.56
C ASP A 174 -2.07 -17.19 -5.12
N TRP A 175 -1.05 -16.45 -4.69
CA TRP A 175 0.35 -16.64 -5.12
C TRP A 175 1.10 -17.75 -4.39
N GLU A 176 0.48 -18.39 -3.38
CA GLU A 176 1.02 -19.56 -2.66
C GLU A 176 0.50 -20.88 -3.24
N ILE A 177 -0.64 -20.84 -3.94
CA ILE A 177 -1.30 -22.02 -4.54
C ILE A 177 -0.80 -22.26 -5.96
N GLU A 178 -0.52 -21.19 -6.69
CA GLU A 178 0.12 -21.28 -8.00
C GLU A 178 1.60 -21.63 -7.80
N ASN A 179 2.03 -22.82 -8.25
CA ASN A 179 3.44 -23.24 -8.30
C ASN A 179 4.26 -22.31 -9.20
N PHE A 180 4.54 -21.10 -8.74
CA PHE A 180 5.51 -20.22 -9.35
C PHE A 180 6.88 -20.75 -8.97
N TYR A 181 7.43 -21.64 -9.79
CA TYR A 181 8.87 -21.86 -9.82
C TYR A 181 9.54 -20.50 -10.02
N ASP A 182 10.23 -20.01 -8.98
CA ASP A 182 11.08 -18.83 -9.07
C ASP A 182 12.25 -19.17 -10.02
N TYR A 183 12.25 -18.56 -11.22
CA TYR A 183 13.45 -18.35 -12.02
C TYR A 183 13.99 -16.94 -11.75
#